data_AF-A0A931BYY4-F1
#
_entry.id   AF-A0A931BYY4-F1
#
_cell.length_a   1.000
_cell.length_b   1.000
_cell.length_c   1.000
_cell.angle_alpha   90.00
_cell.angle_beta   90.00
_cell.angle_gamma   90.00
#
_symmetry.space_group_name_H-M   'P 1'
#
loop_
_entity.id
_entity.type
_entity.pdbx_description
1 polymer ?
#
loop_
_entity_poly.entity_id
_entity_poly.type
_entity_poly.pdbx_seq_one_letter_code
_entity_poly.pdbx_strand_id
1 'polypeptide(L)'
;MSYSPAILNSTTSHLQKVFEVENLPASDLEALCFKLSRVVLHLLHTDLNRLLHLLYRIDVEEQQVKQAMVADDAEIIAERLARLIVKRELQKAQLRLRYS
;
A
#
# COMPACT_ATOMS: atom_id res chain seq x y z
N MET A 1 -9.70 -12.64 -5.68
CA MET A 1 -8.90 -13.58 -4.86
C MET A 1 -9.15 -13.25 -3.41
N SER A 2 -9.62 -14.19 -2.60
CA SER A 2 -9.85 -13.96 -1.16
C SER A 2 -8.57 -14.32 -0.40
N TYR A 3 -7.96 -13.35 0.28
CA TYR A 3 -6.81 -13.60 1.16
C TYR A 3 -7.30 -14.11 2.52
N SER A 4 -6.48 -14.90 3.22
CA SER A 4 -6.85 -15.33 4.57
C SER A 4 -6.90 -14.12 5.52
N PRO A 5 -7.79 -14.13 6.54
CA PRO A 5 -7.88 -13.04 7.51
C PRO A 5 -6.54 -12.77 8.22
N ALA A 6 -5.75 -13.82 8.47
CA ALA A 6 -4.43 -13.69 9.08
C ALA A 6 -3.45 -12.89 8.19
N ILE A 7 -3.45 -13.15 6.87
CA ILE A 7 -2.61 -12.42 5.92
C ILE A 7 -3.03 -10.95 5.89
N LEU A 8 -4.33 -10.67 5.72
CA LEU A 8 -4.84 -9.29 5.66
C LEU A 8 -4.55 -8.52 6.96
N ASN A 9 -4.76 -9.14 8.12
CA ASN A 9 -4.45 -8.51 9.42
C ASN A 9 -2.96 -8.18 9.56
N SER A 10 -2.07 -9.10 9.17
CA SER A 10 -0.63 -8.89 9.23
C SER A 10 -0.16 -7.77 8.28
N THR A 11 -0.70 -7.75 7.05
CA THR A 11 -0.43 -6.71 6.06
C THR A 11 -0.91 -5.35 6.56
N THR A 12 -2.13 -5.29 7.09
CA THR A 12 -2.72 -4.05 7.62
C THR A 12 -1.89 -3.49 8.78
N SER A 13 -1.51 -4.36 9.73
CA SER A 13 -0.69 -3.97 10.88
C SER A 13 0.68 -3.43 10.46
N HIS A 14 1.28 -4.00 9.42
CA HIS A 14 2.56 -3.52 8.90
C HIS A 14 2.39 -2.17 8.19
N LEU A 15 1.37 -2.01 7.36
CA LEU A 15 1.08 -0.75 6.67
C LEU A 15 0.78 0.40 7.64
N GLN A 16 0.02 0.15 8.71
CA GLN A 16 -0.22 1.13 9.77
C GLN A 16 1.08 1.67 10.37
N LYS A 17 2.03 0.77 10.67
CA LYS A 17 3.35 1.16 11.20
C LYS A 17 4.19 1.92 10.19
N VAL A 18 4.19 1.50 8.92
CA VAL A 18 5.02 2.11 7.89
C VAL A 18 4.53 3.52 7.53
N PHE A 19 3.21 3.70 7.43
CA PHE A 19 2.60 4.98 7.09
C PHE A 19 2.30 5.85 8.32
N GLU A 20 2.53 5.33 9.53
CA GLU A 20 2.21 6.01 10.80
C GLU A 20 0.73 6.42 10.87
N VAL A 21 -0.15 5.51 10.45
CA VAL A 21 -1.60 5.71 10.42
C VAL A 21 -2.33 4.66 11.25
N GLU A 22 -3.44 5.06 11.83
CA GLU A 22 -4.31 4.18 12.62
C GLU A 22 -5.54 3.74 11.81
N ASN A 23 -6.21 2.70 12.29
CA ASN A 23 -7.52 2.24 11.81
C ASN A 23 -7.61 1.95 10.30
N LEU A 24 -6.59 1.27 9.74
CA LEU A 24 -6.72 0.72 8.40
C LEU A 24 -7.63 -0.53 8.43
N PRO A 25 -8.52 -0.72 7.44
CA PRO A 25 -9.39 -1.90 7.38
C PRO A 25 -8.59 -3.19 7.22
N ALA A 26 -8.84 -4.17 8.10
CA ALA A 26 -8.09 -5.42 8.14
C ALA A 26 -8.87 -6.63 7.61
N SER A 27 -10.19 -6.49 7.43
CA SER A 27 -11.09 -7.55 7.00
C SER A 27 -11.53 -7.44 5.53
N ASP A 28 -11.29 -6.30 4.88
CA ASP A 28 -11.74 -6.01 3.52
C ASP A 28 -10.60 -5.35 2.72
N LEU A 29 -10.22 -6.01 1.63
CA LEU A 29 -9.14 -5.60 0.76
C LEU A 29 -9.45 -4.31 -0.01
N GLU A 30 -10.68 -4.14 -0.49
CA GLU A 30 -11.05 -2.93 -1.23
C GLU A 30 -11.14 -1.75 -0.27
N ALA A 31 -11.70 -1.95 0.93
CA ALA A 31 -11.69 -0.93 1.97
C ALA A 31 -10.25 -0.54 2.37
N LEU A 32 -9.34 -1.51 2.49
CA LEU A 32 -7.92 -1.26 2.75
C LEU A 32 -7.28 -0.44 1.64
N CYS A 33 -7.46 -0.84 0.38
CA CYS A 33 -6.94 -0.11 -0.78
C CYS A 33 -7.47 1.32 -0.83
N PHE A 34 -8.78 1.50 -0.62
CA PHE A 34 -9.43 2.81 -0.61
C PHE A 34 -8.91 3.69 0.53
N LYS A 35 -8.79 3.16 1.75
CA LYS A 35 -8.30 3.96 2.88
C LYS A 35 -6.83 4.35 2.67
N LEU A 36 -6.02 3.42 2.17
CA LEU A 36 -4.61 3.67 1.89
C LEU A 36 -4.44 4.68 0.74
N SER A 37 -5.30 4.66 -0.28
CA SER A 37 -5.23 5.65 -1.37
C SER A 37 -5.44 7.07 -0.86
N ARG A 38 -6.29 7.28 0.15
CA ARG A 38 -6.42 8.61 0.80
C ARG A 38 -5.16 9.03 1.55
N VAL A 39 -4.44 8.10 2.17
CA VAL A 39 -3.15 8.37 2.83
C VAL A 39 -2.08 8.73 1.78
N VAL A 40 -2.03 7.96 0.70
CA VAL A 40 -1.09 8.20 -0.41
C VAL A 40 -1.40 9.53 -1.10
N LEU A 41 -2.67 9.85 -1.34
CA LEU A 41 -3.10 11.12 -1.92
C LEU A 41 -2.67 12.31 -1.05
N HIS A 42 -2.82 12.17 0.27
CA HIS A 42 -2.34 13.20 1.19
C HIS A 42 -0.83 13.41 1.03
N LEU A 43 -0.03 12.34 1.06
CA LEU A 43 1.43 12.43 0.90
C LEU A 43 1.84 12.93 -0.50
N LEU A 44 1.13 12.56 -1.56
CA LEU A 44 1.36 13.09 -2.91
C LEU A 44 1.27 14.62 -2.93
N HIS A 45 0.33 15.19 -2.18
CA HIS A 45 0.14 16.65 -2.13
C HIS A 45 1.02 17.36 -1.10
N THR A 46 1.36 16.71 0.01
CA THR A 46 2.06 17.36 1.14
C THR A 46 3.54 17.03 1.23
N ASP A 47 3.95 15.80 0.87
CA ASP A 47 5.33 15.34 1.01
C ASP A 47 5.63 14.14 0.08
N LEU A 48 5.85 14.46 -1.20
CA LEU A 48 6.20 13.47 -2.22
C LEU A 48 7.49 12.72 -1.89
N ASN A 49 8.48 13.39 -1.29
CA ASN A 49 9.76 12.77 -0.95
C ASN A 49 9.56 11.66 0.09
N ARG A 50 8.76 11.93 1.14
CA ARG A 50 8.38 10.91 2.12
C ARG A 50 7.65 9.74 1.45
N LEU A 51 6.72 10.00 0.54
CA LEU A 51 6.03 8.92 -0.18
C LEU A 51 7.02 8.01 -0.93
N LEU A 52 7.94 8.59 -1.71
CA LEU A 52 8.92 7.82 -2.47
C LEU A 52 9.84 7.00 -1.55
N HIS A 53 10.28 7.57 -0.43
CA HIS A 53 11.07 6.83 0.56
C HIS A 53 10.30 5.64 1.17
N LEU A 54 9.00 5.80 1.45
CA LEU A 54 8.17 4.71 1.96
C LEU A 54 7.99 3.59 0.92
N LEU A 55 7.75 3.95 -0.35
CA LEU A 55 7.62 2.99 -1.46
C LEU A 55 8.88 2.13 -1.61
N TYR A 56 10.06 2.76 -1.54
CA TYR A 56 11.34 2.07 -1.58
C TYR A 56 11.51 1.10 -0.39
N ARG A 57 11.18 1.54 0.82
CA ARG A 57 11.28 0.70 2.05
C ARG A 57 10.34 -0.50 2.03
N ILE A 58 9.19 -0.39 1.38
CA ILE A 58 8.22 -1.48 1.22
C ILE A 58 8.66 -2.49 0.14
N ASP A 59 9.65 -2.11 -0.68
CA ASP A 59 10.14 -2.86 -1.85
C ASP A 59 9.09 -2.90 -2.98
N VAL A 60 8.49 -1.74 -3.27
CA VAL A 60 7.65 -1.56 -4.47
C VAL A 60 8.56 -1.25 -5.66
N GLU A 61 8.38 -1.98 -6.76
CA GLU A 61 9.22 -1.85 -7.95
C GLU A 61 9.14 -0.45 -8.56
N GLU A 62 10.28 0.21 -8.71
CA GLU A 62 10.37 1.60 -9.20
C GLU A 62 9.71 1.79 -10.57
N GLN A 63 9.84 0.82 -11.47
CA GLN A 63 9.20 0.88 -12.79
C GLN A 63 7.67 0.88 -12.68
N GLN A 64 7.09 0.08 -11.76
CA GLN A 64 5.65 0.08 -11.50
C GLN A 64 5.20 1.41 -10.87
N VAL A 65 6.01 2.00 -9.98
CA VAL A 65 5.74 3.33 -9.40
C VAL A 65 5.70 4.40 -10.50
N LYS A 66 6.70 4.45 -11.38
CA LYS A 66 6.74 5.40 -12.50
C LYS A 66 5.51 5.27 -13.38
N GLN A 67 5.12 4.05 -13.75
CA GLN A 67 3.91 3.80 -14.54
C GLN A 67 2.63 4.24 -13.81
N ALA A 68 2.54 4.00 -12.50
CA ALA A 68 1.40 4.44 -11.70
C ALA A 68 1.26 5.96 -11.65
N MET A 69 2.38 6.70 -11.70
CA MET A 69 2.42 8.16 -11.73
C MET A 69 2.09 8.77 -13.11
N VAL A 70 2.00 7.97 -14.18
CA VAL A 70 1.55 8.44 -15.49
C VAL A 70 0.02 8.55 -15.51
N ALA A 71 -0.49 9.63 -14.94
CA ALA A 71 -1.87 10.08 -15.04
C ALA A 71 -1.96 11.58 -14.74
N ASP A 72 -2.97 12.26 -15.29
CA ASP A 72 -3.18 13.69 -15.04
C ASP A 72 -3.92 13.96 -13.71
N ASP A 73 -4.46 12.91 -13.08
CA ASP A 73 -5.26 13.00 -11.86
C ASP A 73 -4.55 12.33 -10.67
N ALA A 74 -4.29 13.13 -9.62
CA ALA A 74 -3.65 12.68 -8.40
C ALA A 74 -4.45 11.59 -7.66
N GLU A 75 -5.78 11.58 -7.75
CA GLU A 75 -6.61 10.53 -7.15
C GLU A 75 -6.38 9.18 -7.85
N ILE A 76 -6.27 9.19 -9.18
CA ILE A 76 -5.95 7.99 -9.97
C ILE A 76 -4.53 7.49 -9.64
N ILE A 77 -3.55 8.40 -9.54
CA ILE A 77 -2.18 8.04 -9.13
C ILE A 77 -2.21 7.39 -7.74
N ALA A 78 -2.89 8.01 -6.79
CA ALA A 78 -2.98 7.53 -5.42
C ALA A 78 -3.62 6.14 -5.32
N GLU A 79 -4.70 5.90 -6.08
CA GLU A 79 -5.35 4.58 -6.15
C GLU A 79 -4.40 3.52 -6.70
N ARG A 80 -3.73 3.80 -7.83
CA ARG A 80 -2.77 2.88 -8.45
C ARG A 80 -1.63 2.53 -7.49
N LEU A 81 -1.05 3.54 -6.85
CA LEU A 81 0.03 3.34 -5.88
C LEU A 81 -0.45 2.53 -4.66
N ALA A 82 -1.63 2.82 -4.12
CA ALA A 82 -2.18 2.06 -3.00
C ALA A 82 -2.37 0.58 -3.35
N ARG A 83 -2.89 0.26 -4.53
CA ARG A 83 -3.03 -1.12 -5.01
C ARG A 83 -1.67 -1.81 -5.15
N LEU A 84 -0.64 -1.12 -5.65
CA LEU A 84 0.73 -1.65 -5.74
C LEU A 84 1.32 -1.95 -4.35
N ILE A 85 1.19 -1.01 -3.42
CA ILE A 85 1.67 -1.16 -2.04
C ILE A 85 1.01 -2.36 -1.36
N VAL A 86 -0.32 -2.44 -1.40
CA VAL A 86 -1.08 -3.53 -0.77
C VAL A 86 -0.72 -4.88 -1.40
N LYS A 87 -0.63 -4.94 -2.73
CA LYS A 87 -0.21 -6.15 -3.44
C LYS A 87 1.17 -6.62 -2.97
N ARG A 88 2.14 -5.72 -2.86
CA ARG A 88 3.50 -6.06 -2.42
C ARG A 88 3.52 -6.58 -0.99
N GLU A 89 2.80 -5.95 -0.09
CA GLU A 89 2.73 -6.37 1.31
C GLU A 89 1.99 -7.69 1.52
N LEU A 90 0.95 -7.97 0.72
CA LEU A 90 0.29 -9.27 0.72
C LEU A 90 1.24 -10.38 0.26
N GLN A 91 2.04 -10.14 -0.78
CA GLN A 91 3.06 -11.10 -1.24
C GLN A 91 4.09 -11.38 -0.14
N LYS A 92 4.59 -10.35 0.54
CA LYS A 92 5.55 -10.50 1.65
C LYS A 92 4.93 -11.27 2.81
N ALA A 93 3.68 -11.00 3.16
CA ALA A 93 2.96 -11.74 4.20
C ALA A 93 2.76 -13.22 3.83
N GLN A 94 2.41 -13.52 2.58
CA GLN A 94 2.29 -14.89 2.09
C GLN A 94 3.62 -15.65 2.12
N LEU A 95 4.71 -15.02 1.69
CA LEU A 95 6.05 -15.61 1.73
C LEU A 95 6.46 -15.90 3.18
N ARG A 96 6.27 -14.94 4.09
CA ARG A 96 6.52 -15.15 5.52
C ARG A 96 5.71 -16.33 6.06
N LEU A 97 4.42 -16.43 5.74
CA LEU A 97 3.58 -17.54 6.21
C LEU A 97 4.03 -18.90 5.64
N ARG A 98 4.48 -18.94 4.38
CA ARG A 98 4.86 -20.18 3.70
C ARG A 98 6.21 -20.73 4.17
N TYR A 99 7.10 -19.86 4.62
CA TYR A 99 8.49 -20.19 4.96
C TYR A 99 8.88 -19.87 6.40
N SER A 100 7.90 -19.57 7.27
CA SER A 100 8.07 -19.44 8.72
C SER A 100 7.71 -20.73 9.44
#